data_AF-A0A6A3PLK3-F1
#
_entry.id   AF-A0A6A3PLK3-F1
#
_cell.length_a   1.000
_cell.length_b   1.000
_cell.length_c   1.000
_cell.angle_alpha   90.00
_cell.angle_beta   90.00
_cell.angle_gamma   90.00
#
_symmetry.space_group_name_H-M   'P 1'
#
loop_
_entity.id
_entity.type
_entity.pdbx_description
1 polymer ?
#
loop_
_entity_poly.entity_id
_entity_poly.type
_entity_poly.pdbx_seq_one_letter_code
_entity_poly.pdbx_strand_id
1 'polypeptide(L)' 'MLLMLCGAPVVWRSTFQKTVARSSTEAEYMVLSDCVKECGWMRRLLKGIGAEQVGATVIYDDNRGAMTLAKNVGY' A
#
# COMPACT_ATOMS: atom_id res chain seq x y z
N MET A 1 0.52 0.36 7.86
CA MET A 1 1.09 -0.27 6.66
C MET A 1 2.27 -1.18 7.05
N LEU A 2 2.30 -2.38 6.51
CA LEU A 2 3.40 -3.35 6.64
C LEU A 2 3.74 -3.91 5.25
N LEU A 3 5.01 -3.86 4.84
CA LEU A 3 5.49 -4.51 3.62
C LEU A 3 6.35 -5.72 3.99
N MET A 4 6.04 -6.85 3.36
CA MET A 4 6.72 -8.11 3.55
C MET A 4 7.58 -8.43 2.33
N LEU A 5 8.82 -8.86 2.56
CA LEU A 5 9.72 -9.38 1.54
C LEU A 5 10.28 -10.72 2.03
N CYS A 6 10.16 -11.78 1.23
CA CYS A 6 10.61 -13.13 1.58
C CYS A 6 10.10 -13.63 2.96
N GLY A 7 8.85 -13.28 3.32
CA GLY A 7 8.25 -13.67 4.60
C GLY A 7 8.68 -12.83 5.81
N ALA A 8 9.53 -11.82 5.62
CA ALA A 8 9.98 -10.92 6.68
C ALA A 8 9.43 -9.49 6.49
N PRO A 9 9.08 -8.78 7.58
CA PRO A 9 8.69 -7.38 7.50
C PRO A 9 9.91 -6.50 7.22
N VAL A 10 9.87 -5.72 6.15
CA VAL A 10 10.98 -4.84 5.74
C VAL A 10 10.66 -3.36 5.85
N VAL A 11 9.38 -2.99 5.78
CA VAL A 11 8.92 -1.62 5.96
C VAL A 11 7.65 -1.64 6.79
N TRP A 12 7.60 -0.81 7.82
CA TRP A 12 6.37 -0.55 8.55
C TRP A 12 6.20 0.96 8.73
N ARG A 13 4.95 1.40 8.69
CA ARG A 13 4.57 2.76 9.04
C ARG A 13 3.24 2.73 9.76
N SER A 14 3.22 3.34 10.94
CA SER A 14 2.02 3.70 11.68
C SER A 14 2.01 5.21 11.82
N THR A 15 1.05 5.87 11.21
CA THR A 15 0.99 7.33 11.17
C THR A 15 -0.46 7.74 11.26
N PHE A 16 -0.76 8.68 12.16
CA PHE A 16 -2.05 9.35 12.15
C PHE A 16 -2.19 10.12 10.85
N GLN A 17 -3.38 10.09 10.28
CA GLN A 17 -3.60 10.81 9.02
C GLN A 17 -3.40 12.29 9.21
N LYS A 18 -2.55 12.85 8.35
CA LYS A 18 -2.25 14.29 8.33
C LYS A 18 -3.48 15.11 7.92
N THR A 19 -4.35 14.51 7.13
CA THR A 19 -5.63 15.06 6.68
C THR A 19 -6.79 14.44 7.45
N VAL A 20 -7.81 15.25 7.75
CA VAL A 20 -9.04 14.76 8.37
C VAL A 20 -9.80 13.93 7.36
N ALA A 21 -9.77 12.61 7.50
CA ALA A 21 -10.64 11.71 6.76
C ALA A 21 -12.09 11.90 7.24
N ARG A 22 -13.05 11.94 6.32
CA ARG A 22 -14.48 12.03 6.63
C ARG A 22 -15.09 10.68 7.00
N SER A 23 -14.35 9.59 6.80
CA SER A 23 -14.73 8.23 7.16
C SER A 23 -13.51 7.33 7.35
N SER A 24 -13.68 6.20 8.04
CA SER A 24 -12.65 5.16 8.11
C SER A 24 -12.33 4.55 6.73
N THR A 25 -13.30 4.51 5.81
CA THR A 25 -13.09 4.06 4.43
C THR A 25 -12.14 4.97 3.66
N GLU A 26 -12.35 6.28 3.73
CA GLU A 26 -11.45 7.26 3.12
C GLU A 26 -10.07 7.23 3.80
N ALA A 27 -10.06 7.01 5.12
CA ALA A 27 -8.83 6.84 5.87
C ALA A 27 -8.01 5.67 5.31
N GLU A 28 -8.56 4.46 5.29
CA GLU A 28 -7.83 3.29 4.81
C GLU A 28 -7.47 3.40 3.31
N TYR A 29 -8.32 4.03 2.50
CA TYR A 29 -7.98 4.31 1.10
C TYR A 29 -6.75 5.21 0.93
N MET A 30 -6.61 6.26 1.76
CA MET A 30 -5.41 7.08 1.77
C MET A 30 -4.17 6.28 2.21
N VAL A 31 -4.30 5.42 3.22
CA VAL A 31 -3.22 4.51 3.65
C VAL A 31 -2.84 3.54 2.54
N LEU A 32 -3.81 3.01 1.80
CA LEU A 32 -3.62 2.14 0.63
C LEU A 32 -2.85 2.88 -0.48
N SER A 33 -3.19 4.13 -0.77
CA SER A 33 -2.48 4.97 -1.74
C SER A 33 -1.01 5.15 -1.37
N ASP A 34 -0.72 5.43 -0.10
CA ASP A 34 0.65 5.54 0.39
C ASP A 34 1.38 4.18 0.35
N CYS A 35 0.69 3.09 0.65
CA CYS A 35 1.23 1.74 0.51
C CYS A 35 1.66 1.41 -0.92
N VAL A 36 0.88 1.80 -1.92
CA VAL A 36 1.22 1.60 -3.34
C VAL A 36 2.48 2.40 -3.72
N LYS A 37 2.62 3.64 -3.24
CA LYS A 37 3.82 4.46 -3.50
C LYS A 37 5.08 3.81 -2.93
N GLU A 38 5.00 3.34 -1.68
CA GLU A 38 6.09 2.65 -0.99
C GLU A 38 6.43 1.31 -1.68
N CYS A 39 5.42 0.53 -2.09
CA CYS A 39 5.60 -0.67 -2.91
C CYS A 39 6.34 -0.36 -4.23
N GLY A 40 5.93 0.69 -4.94
CA GLY A 40 6.53 1.10 -6.20
C GLY A 40 7.98 1.58 -6.02
N TRP A 41 8.29 2.28 -4.92
CA TRP A 41 9.66 2.63 -4.56
C TRP A 41 10.50 1.37 -4.26
N MET A 42 10.00 0.46 -3.44
CA MET A 42 10.68 -0.79 -3.09
C MET A 42 10.98 -1.64 -4.32
N ARG A 43 10.03 -1.78 -5.25
CA ARG A 43 10.26 -2.54 -6.50
C ARG A 43 11.35 -1.92 -7.36
N ARG A 44 11.42 -0.58 -7.42
CA ARG A 44 12.50 0.12 -8.15
C ARG A 44 13.85 -0.12 -7.49
N LEU A 45 13.91 -0.06 -6.16
CA LEU A 45 15.13 -0.38 -5.40
C LEU A 45 15.59 -1.82 -5.67
N LEU A 46 14.67 -2.79 -5.53
CA LEU A 46 14.95 -4.21 -5.76
C LEU A 46 15.39 -4.48 -7.20
N LYS A 47 14.78 -3.82 -8.18
CA LYS A 47 15.23 -3.88 -9.58
C LYS A 47 16.66 -3.37 -9.75
N GLY A 48 17.02 -2.27 -9.08
CA GLY A 48 18.38 -1.70 -9.13
C GLY A 48 19.47 -2.64 -8.60
N ILE A 49 19.13 -3.56 -7.70
CA ILE A 49 20.06 -4.56 -7.15
C ILE A 49 19.94 -5.95 -7.80
N GLY A 50 19.19 -6.07 -8.91
CA GLY A 50 19.01 -7.33 -9.65
C GLY A 50 17.94 -8.27 -9.09
N ALA A 51 17.15 -7.84 -8.12
CA ALA A 51 16.06 -8.61 -7.49
C ALA A 51 14.67 -8.18 -8.02
N GLU A 52 14.53 -8.05 -9.35
CA GLU A 52 13.29 -7.55 -9.96
C GLU A 52 12.07 -8.40 -9.59
N GLN A 53 10.99 -7.72 -9.18
CA GLN A 53 9.69 -8.34 -8.92
C GLN A 53 8.88 -8.34 -10.21
N VAL A 54 8.57 -9.50 -10.78
CA VAL A 54 7.94 -9.64 -12.11
C VAL A 54 6.40 -9.70 -12.04
N GLY A 55 5.81 -10.01 -10.87
CA GLY A 55 4.35 -10.14 -10.68
C GLY A 55 3.66 -8.91 -10.06
N ALA A 56 2.33 -8.94 -9.95
CA ALA A 56 1.59 -7.94 -9.18
C ALA A 56 1.90 -8.08 -7.67
N THR A 57 1.97 -6.96 -6.96
CA THR A 57 2.14 -6.96 -5.50
C THR A 57 0.76 -7.10 -4.86
N VAL A 58 0.56 -8.16 -4.07
CA VAL A 58 -0.68 -8.36 -3.33
C VAL A 58 -0.69 -7.43 -2.11
N ILE A 59 -1.76 -6.64 -1.98
CA ILE A 59 -2.00 -5.75 -0.84
C ILE A 59 -3.22 -6.27 -0.09
N TYR A 60 -3.09 -6.36 1.24
CA TYR A 60 -4.17 -6.77 2.13
C TYR A 60 -4.68 -5.55 2.89
N ASP A 61 -5.99 -5.47 3.04
CA ASP A 61 -6.71 -4.42 3.74
C ASP A 61 -7.94 -5.07 4.40
N ASP A 62 -8.24 -4.73 5.65
CA ASP A 62 -9.39 -5.24 6.39
C ASP A 62 -10.68 -4.43 6.10
N ASN A 63 -10.54 -3.24 5.53
CA ASN A 63 -11.63 -2.35 5.16
C ASN A 63 -12.13 -2.63 3.73
N ARG A 64 -13.25 -3.35 3.64
CA ARG A 64 -13.93 -3.65 2.37
C ARG A 64 -14.37 -2.41 1.60
N GLY A 65 -14.71 -1.32 2.29
CA GLY A 65 -15.07 -0.05 1.66
C GLY A 65 -13.89 0.53 0.90
N ALA A 66 -12.70 0.55 1.53
CA ALA A 66 -11.48 1.04 0.91
C ALA A 66 -11.05 0.15 -0.26
N MET A 67 -11.14 -1.17 -0.10
CA MET A 67 -10.90 -2.12 -1.20
C MET A 67 -11.84 -1.92 -2.39
N THR A 68 -13.11 -1.59 -2.14
CA THR A 68 -14.08 -1.33 -3.20
C THR A 68 -13.79 -0.01 -3.90
N LEU A 69 -13.42 1.03 -3.14
CA LEU A 69 -13.03 2.33 -3.69
C LEU A 69 -11.78 2.19 -4.58
N ALA A 70 -10.78 1.44 -4.15
CA ALA A 70 -9.56 1.17 -4.91
C ALA A 70 -9.76 0.38 -6.21
N LYS A 71 -10.86 -0.37 -6.32
CA LYS A 71 -11.22 -1.10 -7.55
C LYS A 71 -12.05 -0.26 -8.52
N ASN A 72 -12.61 0.86 -8.07
CA ASN A 72 -13.41 1.74 -8.91
C ASN A 72 -12.51 2.76 -9.61
N VAL A 73 -12.43 2.67 -10.93
CA VAL A 73 -11.55 3.49 -11.80
C VAL A 73 -12.06 4.96 -11.95
N GLY A 74 -13.08 5.36 -11.20
CA GLY A 74 -13.79 6.64 -11.33
C GLY A 74 -13.58 7.66 -10.20
N TYR A 75 -12.75 7.34 -9.20
CA TYR A 75 -12.30 8.22 -8.12
C TYR A 75 -10.78 8.36 -8.17
#